data_AF-A0A523AN08-F1
#
_entry.id   AF-A0A523AN08-F1
#
_cell.length_a   1.000
_cell.length_b   1.000
_cell.length_c   1.000
_cell.angle_alpha   90.00
_cell.angle_beta   90.00
_cell.angle_gamma   90.00
#
_symmetry.space_group_name_H-M   'P 1'
#
loop_
_entity.id
_entity.type
_entity.pdbx_description
1 polymer ?
#
loop_
_entity_poly.entity_id
_entity_poly.type
_entity_poly.pdbx_seq_one_letter_code
_entity_poly.pdbx_strand_id
1 'polypeptide(L)' 'MTKKTGQKALKARQLAREAKLAKYKKLLAESGESLELPKPSPEEEKRKEEELRSLYQEILSKREKKEPQPEPSPESSG' A
#
# COMPACT_ATOMS: atom_id res chain seq x y z
N MET A 1 -33.71 -14.83 -17.03
CA MET A 1 -33.82 -15.50 -15.72
C MET A 1 -32.51 -15.56 -14.92
N THR A 2 -31.33 -15.44 -15.54
CA THR A 2 -30.01 -15.71 -14.92
C THR A 2 -29.41 -14.59 -14.04
N LYS A 3 -29.79 -13.32 -14.25
CA LYS A 3 -29.23 -12.16 -13.51
C LYS A 3 -29.52 -12.19 -12.01
N LYS A 4 -30.69 -12.71 -11.59
CA LYS A 4 -31.09 -12.79 -10.17
C LYS A 4 -30.31 -13.87 -9.40
N THR A 5 -29.88 -14.94 -10.06
CA THR A 5 -29.09 -16.02 -9.44
C THR A 5 -27.65 -15.59 -9.17
N GLY A 6 -27.03 -14.84 -10.08
CA GLY A 6 -25.68 -14.28 -9.89
C GLY A 6 -25.60 -13.30 -8.71
N GLN A 7 -26.61 -12.44 -8.54
CA GLN A 7 -26.69 -11.54 -7.39
C GLN A 7 -26.86 -12.29 -6.06
N LYS A 8 -27.63 -13.38 -6.03
CA LYS A 8 -27.75 -14.22 -4.83
C LYS A 8 -26.43 -14.90 -4.48
N ALA A 9 -25.69 -15.41 -5.47
CA ALA A 9 -24.38 -16.00 -5.25
C ALA A 9 -23.35 -14.97 -4.74
N LEU A 10 -23.39 -13.74 -5.25
CA LEU A 10 -22.53 -12.65 -4.77
C LEU A 10 -22.83 -12.30 -3.31
N LYS A 11 -24.12 -12.17 -2.95
CA LYS A 11 -24.54 -11.91 -1.56
C LYS A 11 -24.12 -13.04 -0.62
N ALA A 12 -24.26 -14.31 -1.04
CA ALA A 12 -23.82 -15.45 -0.24
C ALA A 12 -22.30 -15.41 0.02
N ARG A 13 -21.50 -15.02 -0.97
CA ARG A 13 -20.04 -14.85 -0.81
C ARG A 13 -19.69 -13.72 0.15
N GLN A 14 -20.42 -12.59 0.08
CA GLN A 14 -20.23 -11.48 1.01
C GLN A 14 -20.53 -11.90 2.46
N LEU A 15 -21.67 -12.56 2.68
CA LEU A 15 -22.04 -13.07 4.01
C LEU A 15 -21.01 -14.08 4.55
N ALA A 16 -20.51 -14.99 3.69
CA ALA A 16 -19.46 -15.94 4.10
C ALA A 16 -18.15 -15.23 4.48
N ARG A 17 -17.78 -14.17 3.75
CA ARG A 17 -16.60 -13.35 4.06
C ARG A 17 -16.78 -12.63 5.39
N GLU A 18 -17.95 -12.03 5.63
CA GLU A 18 -18.27 -11.33 6.88
C GLU A 18 -18.24 -12.27 8.08
N ALA A 19 -18.85 -13.45 7.96
CA ALA A 19 -18.82 -14.48 9.02
C ALA A 19 -17.39 -14.93 9.32
N LYS A 20 -16.56 -15.11 8.29
CA LYS A 20 -15.15 -15.47 8.44
C LYS A 20 -14.38 -14.36 9.17
N LEU A 21 -14.58 -13.10 8.80
CA LEU A 21 -13.96 -11.95 9.46
C LEU A 21 -14.41 -11.83 10.93
N ALA A 22 -15.70 -12.02 11.21
CA ALA A 22 -16.22 -12.00 12.57
C ALA A 22 -15.59 -13.10 13.45
N LYS A 23 -15.40 -14.31 12.89
CA LYS A 23 -14.72 -15.41 13.59
C LYS A 23 -13.27 -15.03 13.95
N TYR A 24 -12.49 -14.51 13.00
CA TYR A 24 -11.11 -14.14 13.29
C TYR A 24 -10.98 -12.95 14.23
N LYS A 25 -11.88 -11.97 14.16
CA LYS A 25 -11.92 -10.86 15.13
C LYS A 25 -12.13 -11.37 16.56
N LYS A 26 -13.01 -12.36 16.75
CA LYS A 26 -13.21 -13.00 18.06
C LYS A 26 -11.97 -13.74 18.52
N LEU A 27 -11.34 -14.53 17.65
CA LEU A 27 -10.11 -15.26 17.97
C LEU A 27 -8.97 -14.31 18.38
N LEU A 28 -8.80 -13.20 17.64
CA LEU A 28 -7.82 -12.17 17.97
C LEU A 28 -8.08 -11.57 19.36
N ALA A 29 -9.34 -11.19 19.63
CA ALA A 29 -9.73 -10.67 20.93
C ALA A 29 -9.52 -11.68 22.08
N GLU A 30 -9.84 -12.96 21.87
CA GLU A 30 -9.65 -14.04 22.85
C GLU A 30 -8.15 -14.30 23.11
N SER A 31 -7.31 -14.21 22.07
CA SER A 31 -5.86 -14.34 22.19
C SER A 31 -5.17 -13.10 22.79
N GLY A 32 -5.87 -11.97 22.91
CA GLY A 32 -5.28 -10.69 23.30
C GLY A 32 -4.35 -10.09 22.24
N GLU A 33 -4.31 -10.65 21.03
CA GLU A 33 -3.50 -10.15 19.92
C GLU A 33 -4.20 -8.97 19.22
N SER A 34 -3.47 -7.88 19.03
CA SER A 34 -3.91 -6.74 18.22
C SER A 34 -3.28 -6.78 16.84
N LEU A 35 -4.11 -6.58 15.80
CA LEU A 35 -3.62 -6.34 14.43
C LEU A 35 -3.23 -4.87 14.21
N GLU A 36 -3.42 -4.01 15.20
CA GLU A 36 -3.00 -2.61 15.11
C GLU A 36 -1.48 -2.55 15.19
N LEU A 37 -0.88 -1.85 14.23
CA LEU A 37 0.53 -1.52 14.32
C LEU A 37 0.72 -0.55 15.49
N PRO A 38 1.76 -0.74 16.31
CA PRO A 38 2.07 0.22 17.38
C PRO A 38 2.32 1.59 16.74
N LYS A 39 1.77 2.64 17.38
CA LYS A 39 2.08 4.00 16.98
C LYS A 39 3.58 4.22 17.19
N PRO A 40 4.34 4.63 16.16
CA PRO A 40 5.75 4.88 16.32
C PRO A 40 5.97 6.00 17.33
N SER A 41 7.08 5.94 18.06
CA SER A 41 7.50 7.09 18.86
C SER A 41 7.90 8.27 17.96
N PRO A 42 7.87 9.53 18.44
CA PRO A 42 8.31 10.68 17.65
C PRO A 42 9.76 10.57 17.16
N GLU A 43 10.62 9.83 17.89
CA GLU A 43 12.00 9.57 17.47
C GLU A 43 12.08 8.50 16.38
N GLU A 44 11.30 7.43 16.49
CA GLU A 44 11.21 6.38 15.47
C GLU A 44 10.63 6.90 14.16
N GLU A 45 9.65 7.80 14.25
CA GLU A 45 9.04 8.43 13.09
C GLU A 45 10.07 9.28 12.33
N LYS A 46 10.85 10.10 13.05
CA LYS A 46 11.96 10.88 12.46
C LYS A 46 13.02 9.99 11.81
N ARG A 47 13.45 8.93 12.48
CA ARG A 47 14.44 7.98 11.94
C ARG A 47 13.95 7.34 10.64
N LYS A 48 12.69 6.89 10.61
CA LYS A 48 12.08 6.31 9.39
C LYS A 48 11.93 7.33 8.27
N GLU A 49 11.61 8.58 8.60
CA GLU A 49 11.55 9.66 7.61
C GLU A 49 12.91 9.94 6.99
N GLU A 50 13.98 9.98 7.79
CA GLU A 50 15.36 10.15 7.31
C GLU A 50 15.80 8.97 6.43
N GLU A 51 15.50 7.74 6.84
CA GLU A 51 15.76 6.53 6.04
C GLU A 51 15.04 6.60 4.69
N LEU A 52 13.75 6.97 4.69
CA LEU A 52 12.98 7.16 3.46
C LEU A 52 13.61 8.22 2.55
N ARG A 53 13.99 9.38 3.10
CA ARG A 53 14.65 10.45 2.33
C ARG A 53 15.94 9.95 1.68
N SER A 54 16.76 9.19 2.41
CA SER A 54 17.99 8.60 1.88
C SER A 54 17.71 7.61 0.74
N LEU A 55 16.75 6.70 0.91
CA LEU A 55 16.37 5.74 -0.12
C LEU A 55 15.84 6.44 -1.38
N TYR A 56 15.04 7.49 -1.24
CA TYR A 56 14.56 8.27 -2.37
C TYR A 56 15.70 8.91 -3.15
N GLN A 57 16.66 9.53 -2.45
CA GLN A 57 17.85 10.11 -3.09
C GLN A 57 18.65 9.03 -3.84
N GLU A 58 18.86 7.86 -3.22
CA GLU A 58 19.56 6.76 -3.87
C GLU A 58 18.85 6.28 -5.15
N ILE A 59 17.53 6.16 -5.11
CA ILE A 59 16.72 5.77 -6.28
C ILE A 59 16.84 6.81 -7.39
N LEU A 60 16.75 8.10 -7.06
CA LEU A 60 16.87 9.19 -8.02
C LEU A 60 18.26 9.23 -8.66
N SER A 61 19.32 9.19 -7.84
CA SER A 61 20.70 9.13 -8.34
C SER A 61 20.97 7.88 -9.18
N LYS A 62 20.35 6.74 -8.87
CA LYS A 62 20.43 5.53 -9.71
C LYS A 62 19.70 5.68 -11.05
N ARG A 63 18.60 6.45 -11.09
CA ARG A 63 17.90 6.78 -12.34
C ARG A 63 18.73 7.71 -13.22
N GLU A 64 19.28 8.78 -12.65
CA GLU A 64 20.17 9.71 -13.37
C GLU A 64 21.42 9.03 -13.95
N LYS A 65 21.95 8.01 -13.26
CA LYS A 65 23.08 7.21 -13.77
C LYS A 65 22.68 6.20 -14.85
N LYS A 66 21.40 5.90 -15.02
CA LYS A 66 20.87 4.94 -16.01
C LYS A 66 20.28 5.60 -17.26
N GLU A 67 19.84 6.84 -17.18
CA GLU A 67 19.40 7.62 -18.34
C GLU A 67 20.51 8.60 -18.76
N PRO A 68 21.12 8.46 -19.95
CA PRO A 68 21.78 9.60 -20.56
C PRO A 68 20.71 10.67 -20.78
N GLN A 69 20.93 11.87 -20.23
CA GLN A 69 20.12 13.05 -20.46
C GLN A 69 19.81 13.19 -21.96
N PRO A 70 18.55 13.33 -22.40
CA PRO A 70 18.29 13.85 -23.73
C PRO A 70 18.79 15.30 -23.73
N GLU A 71 19.79 15.60 -24.56
CA GLU A 71 20.31 16.95 -24.68
C GLU A 71 19.19 17.95 -24.97
N PRO A 72 19.25 19.16 -24.41
CA PRO A 72 18.36 20.23 -24.85
C PRO A 72 18.72 20.60 -26.30
N SER A 73 17.87 20.21 -27.25
CA SER A 73 17.95 20.69 -28.64
C SER A 73 17.99 22.23 -28.64
N PRO A 74 18.93 22.86 -29.36
CA PRO A 74 18.98 24.30 -29.44
C PRO A 74 17.80 24.84 -30.25
N GLU A 75 17.38 26.03 -29.86
CA GLU A 75 16.29 26.81 -30.42
C GLU A 75 16.29 26.83 -31.96
N SER A 76 15.12 26.70 -32.56
CA SER A 76 14.86 27.15 -33.93
C SER A 76 13.85 28.30 -33.86
N SER A 77 14.36 29.49 -33.61
CA SER A 77 13.70 30.73 -34.00
C SER A 77 13.79 30.85 -35.53
N GLY A 78 12.63 30.84 -36.19
CA GLY A 78 12.46 31.01 -37.63
C GLY A 78 11.00 31.31 -37.95
#